data_AF-A0A7S3MYM0-F1
#
_entry.id   AF-A0A7S3MYM0-F1
#
_cell.length_a   1.000
_cell.length_b   1.000
_cell.length_c   1.000
_cell.angle_alpha   90.00
_cell.angle_beta   90.00
_cell.angle_gamma   90.00
#
_symmetry.space_group_name_H-M   'P 1'
#
loop_
_entity.id
_entity.type
_entity.pdbx_description
1 polymer ?
#
loop_
_entity_poly.entity_id
_entity_poly.type
_entity_poly.pdbx_seq_one_letter_code
_entity_poly.pdbx_strand_id
1 'polypeptide(L)'
;ITVTMLANYSYKMLGASAARGVNFGKFYNLQQTLDRICQSKMVFLAEIHANPPVVALQKVIQEHLIADPKVHLNLFLEHFSFEQQHLLDGYQAGDLTLEQVIEKYKEIGTEGHDLEKYRDCLEHAKEHKDKIRLIGGFIPRTYAKIVMRESEEAAV
;
A
#
# COMPACT_ATOMS: atom_id res chain seq x y z
N ILE A 1 -8.15 1.79 -8.48
CA ILE A 1 -7.17 2.64 -7.75
C ILE A 1 -5.98 1.75 -7.43
N THR A 2 -4.74 2.25 -7.56
CA THR A 2 -3.48 1.54 -7.32
C THR A 2 -2.69 2.39 -6.32
N VAL A 3 -2.15 1.79 -5.24
CA VAL A 3 -1.44 2.50 -4.16
C VAL A 3 0.01 2.02 -4.09
N THR A 4 0.95 2.67 -4.76
CA THR A 4 2.38 2.35 -4.60
C THR A 4 2.99 3.33 -3.60
N MET A 5 3.80 2.83 -2.66
CA MET A 5 4.40 3.61 -1.59
C MET A 5 5.85 3.99 -1.95
N LEU A 6 6.24 5.24 -1.66
CA LEU A 6 7.61 5.76 -1.63
C LEU A 6 7.66 6.90 -0.60
N ALA A 7 8.64 6.88 0.30
CA ALA A 7 8.68 7.71 1.52
C ALA A 7 9.27 9.12 1.33
N ASN A 8 8.65 10.14 2.00
CA ASN A 8 9.35 11.09 2.89
C ASN A 8 8.41 12.11 3.61
N TYR A 9 8.58 12.20 4.93
CA TYR A 9 8.16 13.23 5.93
C TYR A 9 6.75 13.30 6.55
N SER A 10 6.80 13.59 7.86
CA SER A 10 5.82 13.84 8.92
C SER A 10 4.48 14.46 8.47
N TYR A 11 3.36 13.77 8.71
CA TYR A 11 1.98 14.27 8.49
C TYR A 11 1.84 15.23 7.29
N LYS A 12 2.33 14.80 6.12
CA LYS A 12 2.33 15.56 4.87
C LYS A 12 1.77 14.68 3.76
N MET A 13 0.47 14.74 3.54
CA MET A 13 -0.15 14.10 2.38
C MET A 13 0.25 14.89 1.12
N LEU A 14 1.27 14.40 0.42
CA LEU A 14 1.74 14.94 -0.85
C LEU A 14 0.69 14.67 -1.94
N GLY A 15 -0.03 15.71 -2.36
CA GLY A 15 -0.89 15.65 -3.54
C GLY A 15 -0.05 15.54 -4.80
N ALA A 16 0.17 14.32 -5.31
CA ALA A 16 0.74 14.09 -6.63
C ALA A 16 -0.34 14.24 -7.70
N SER A 17 -0.59 15.46 -8.16
CA SER A 17 -1.20 15.71 -9.46
C SER A 17 -0.07 16.06 -10.43
N ALA A 18 0.13 15.22 -11.45
CA ALA A 18 1.01 15.46 -12.57
C ALA A 18 0.50 16.63 -13.44
N ALA A 19 0.61 17.83 -12.90
CA ALA A 19 0.49 19.11 -13.59
C ALA A 19 1.27 20.12 -12.75
N ARG A 20 2.51 20.39 -13.16
CA ARG A 20 3.44 21.40 -12.63
C ARG A 20 2.91 22.26 -11.46
N GLY A 21 3.30 21.91 -10.23
CA GLY A 21 3.58 22.89 -9.16
C GLY A 21 2.48 23.81 -8.61
N VAL A 22 1.19 23.64 -8.91
CA VAL A 22 0.17 24.67 -8.52
C VAL A 22 -0.31 24.57 -7.06
N ASN A 23 -0.09 23.45 -6.34
CA ASN A 23 -0.64 23.25 -4.98
C ASN A 23 0.34 22.63 -3.97
N PHE A 24 1.63 22.61 -4.28
CA PHE A 24 2.65 22.11 -3.33
C PHE A 24 2.69 23.00 -2.09
N GLY A 25 2.65 22.42 -0.90
CA GLY A 25 2.62 23.15 0.38
C GLY A 25 1.24 23.65 0.83
N LYS A 26 0.16 23.33 0.09
CA LYS A 26 -1.21 23.64 0.53
C LYS A 26 -1.73 22.57 1.49
N PHE A 27 -2.23 23.01 2.63
CA PHE A 27 -2.80 22.15 3.67
C PHE A 27 -4.29 21.95 3.44
N TYR A 28 -4.73 20.71 3.64
CA TYR A 28 -6.14 20.33 3.60
C TYR A 28 -6.51 19.68 4.93
N ASN A 29 -7.74 19.90 5.38
CA ASN A 29 -8.27 19.10 6.48
C ASN A 29 -8.65 17.68 5.97
N LEU A 30 -9.08 16.82 6.89
CA LEU A 30 -9.43 15.44 6.57
C LEU A 30 -10.53 15.37 5.49
N GLN A 31 -11.64 16.08 5.67
CA GLN A 31 -12.76 16.03 4.72
C GLN A 31 -12.35 16.48 3.32
N GLN A 32 -11.63 17.60 3.22
CA GLN A 32 -11.09 18.10 1.95
C GLN A 32 -10.13 17.10 1.30
N THR A 33 -9.38 16.34 2.09
CA THR A 33 -8.48 15.29 1.60
C THR A 33 -9.28 14.12 1.04
N LEU A 34 -10.30 13.65 1.77
CA LEU A 34 -11.18 12.56 1.36
C LEU A 34 -11.94 12.91 0.09
N ASP A 35 -12.53 14.11 0.00
CA ASP A 35 -13.26 14.58 -1.19
C ASP A 35 -12.38 14.54 -2.45
N ARG A 36 -11.11 14.93 -2.32
CA ARG A 36 -10.15 14.91 -3.44
C ARG A 36 -9.74 13.48 -3.82
N ILE A 37 -9.55 12.62 -2.83
CA ILE A 37 -9.26 11.20 -3.05
C ILE A 37 -10.40 10.53 -3.82
N CYS A 38 -11.65 10.78 -3.46
CA CYS A 38 -12.83 10.21 -4.13
C CYS A 38 -12.97 10.66 -5.60
N GLN A 39 -12.42 11.82 -5.96
CA GLN A 39 -12.39 12.29 -7.36
C GLN A 39 -11.23 11.68 -8.18
N SER A 40 -10.33 10.95 -7.54
CA SER A 40 -9.10 10.44 -8.15
C SER A 40 -9.22 8.96 -8.50
N LYS A 41 -8.71 8.57 -9.67
CA LYS A 41 -8.68 7.15 -10.10
C LYS A 41 -7.49 6.37 -9.52
N MET A 42 -6.45 7.07 -9.09
CA MET A 42 -5.22 6.55 -8.54
C MET A 42 -4.72 7.53 -7.48
N VAL A 43 -4.29 7.01 -6.33
CA VAL A 43 -3.80 7.80 -5.21
C VAL A 43 -2.54 7.15 -4.70
N PHE A 44 -1.47 7.93 -4.61
CA PHE A 44 -0.22 7.50 -4.00
C PHE A 44 -0.20 7.99 -2.55
N LEU A 45 0.01 7.07 -1.62
CA LEU A 45 0.16 7.38 -0.20
C LEU A 45 1.60 7.10 0.19
N ALA A 46 2.37 8.15 0.40
CA ALA A 46 3.72 8.08 0.94
C ALA A 46 3.65 7.96 2.47
N GLU A 47 4.51 7.13 3.06
CA GLU A 47 4.58 6.95 4.50
C GLU A 47 6.00 7.04 5.06
N ILE A 48 6.09 7.31 6.36
CA ILE A 48 7.24 6.90 7.17
C ILE A 48 6.87 5.54 7.74
N HIS A 49 7.70 4.52 7.48
CA HIS A 49 7.33 3.14 7.77
C HIS A 49 6.78 2.96 9.17
N ALA A 50 5.57 2.43 9.20
CA ALA A 50 4.89 1.99 10.39
C ALA A 50 4.70 3.09 11.46
N ASN A 51 4.61 4.34 11.01
CA ASN A 51 4.19 5.47 11.82
C ASN A 51 2.69 5.33 12.15
N PRO A 52 2.30 5.10 13.42
CA PRO A 52 0.93 4.68 13.74
C PRO A 52 -0.14 5.64 13.23
N PRO A 53 0.02 6.97 13.33
CA PRO A 53 -0.99 7.87 12.80
C PRO A 53 -1.12 7.91 11.28
N VAL A 54 -0.05 7.61 10.53
CA VAL A 54 -0.11 7.50 9.06
C VAL A 54 -0.87 6.24 8.68
N VAL A 55 -0.59 5.11 9.34
CA VAL A 55 -1.33 3.86 9.12
C VAL A 55 -2.81 4.01 9.48
N ALA A 56 -3.11 4.71 10.59
CA ALA A 56 -4.49 5.01 10.96
C ALA A 56 -5.21 5.85 9.88
N LEU A 57 -4.54 6.84 9.29
CA LEU A 57 -5.11 7.62 8.19
C LEU A 57 -5.36 6.77 6.93
N GLN A 58 -4.45 5.85 6.60
CA GLN A 58 -4.64 4.91 5.49
C GLN A 58 -5.91 4.07 5.69
N LYS A 59 -6.15 3.58 6.92
CA LYS A 59 -7.37 2.86 7.27
C LYS A 59 -8.63 3.72 7.08
N VAL A 60 -8.62 4.96 7.58
CA VAL A 60 -9.75 5.90 7.41
C VAL A 60 -10.05 6.17 5.93
N ILE A 61 -9.02 6.31 5.10
CA ILE A 61 -9.18 6.49 3.65
C ILE A 61 -9.80 5.24 3.03
N GLN A 62 -9.31 4.05 3.41
CA GLN A 62 -9.81 2.77 2.94
C GLN A 62 -11.30 2.60 3.29
N GLU A 63 -11.68 2.80 4.54
CA GLU A 63 -13.06 2.77 5.04
C GLU A 63 -13.96 3.75 4.28
N HIS A 64 -13.50 4.99 4.11
CA HIS A 64 -14.27 6.03 3.41
C HIS A 64 -14.51 5.68 1.94
N LEU A 65 -13.51 5.13 1.24
CA LEU A 65 -13.62 4.78 -0.18
C LEU A 65 -14.61 3.63 -0.41
N ILE A 66 -14.58 2.59 0.43
CA ILE A 66 -15.46 1.42 0.22
C ILE A 66 -16.89 1.63 0.72
N ALA A 67 -17.16 2.73 1.43
CA ALA A 67 -18.51 3.14 1.83
C ALA A 67 -19.40 3.42 0.60
N ASP A 68 -18.81 3.85 -0.52
CA ASP A 68 -19.52 3.88 -1.81
C ASP A 68 -19.65 2.45 -2.37
N PRO A 69 -20.87 1.92 -2.56
CA PRO A 69 -21.07 0.57 -3.08
C PRO A 69 -20.57 0.36 -4.52
N LYS A 70 -20.30 1.44 -5.27
CA LYS A 70 -19.77 1.35 -6.64
C LYS A 70 -18.25 1.21 -6.70
N VAL A 71 -17.56 1.49 -5.59
CA VAL A 71 -16.10 1.49 -5.55
C VAL A 71 -15.58 0.07 -5.31
N HIS A 72 -14.62 -0.32 -6.17
CA HIS A 72 -13.74 -1.45 -5.94
C HIS A 72 -12.31 -0.92 -5.80
N LEU A 73 -11.69 -1.22 -4.67
CA LEU A 73 -10.38 -0.71 -4.28
C LEU A 73 -9.33 -1.80 -4.52
N ASN A 74 -8.29 -1.48 -5.31
CA ASN A 74 -7.08 -2.30 -5.30
C ASN A 74 -6.04 -1.58 -4.44
N LEU A 75 -5.62 -2.21 -3.36
CA LEU A 75 -4.58 -1.71 -2.49
C LEU A 75 -3.28 -2.38 -2.89
N PHE A 76 -2.36 -1.59 -3.43
CA PHE A 76 -1.02 -2.10 -3.72
C PHE A 76 -0.18 -1.88 -2.45
N LEU A 77 0.66 -2.85 -2.12
CA LEU A 77 1.48 -2.83 -0.92
C LEU A 77 2.93 -2.89 -1.36
N GLU A 78 3.71 -1.84 -1.07
CA GLU A 78 5.17 -1.85 -1.30
C GLU A 78 5.85 -2.91 -0.45
N HIS A 79 5.27 -3.26 0.71
CA HIS A 79 5.84 -4.29 1.57
C HIS A 79 5.89 -5.68 0.92
N PHE A 80 5.08 -5.92 -0.11
CA PHE A 80 5.01 -7.20 -0.80
C PHE A 80 5.51 -7.07 -2.23
N SER A 81 6.41 -7.97 -2.63
CA SER A 81 6.76 -8.11 -4.04
C SER A 81 5.64 -8.81 -4.82
N PHE A 82 5.63 -8.67 -6.14
CA PHE A 82 4.68 -9.40 -6.98
C PHE A 82 4.83 -10.93 -6.86
N GLU A 83 6.02 -11.44 -6.51
CA GLU A 83 6.26 -12.87 -6.27
C GLU A 83 5.52 -13.38 -5.02
N GLN A 84 5.25 -12.46 -4.08
CA GLN A 84 4.59 -12.75 -2.80
C GLN A 84 3.07 -12.59 -2.89
N GLN A 85 2.49 -12.34 -4.07
CA GLN A 85 1.04 -12.19 -4.26
C GLN A 85 0.24 -13.37 -3.68
N HIS A 86 0.77 -14.59 -3.79
CA HIS A 86 0.15 -15.80 -3.26
C HIS A 86 -0.12 -15.76 -1.74
N LEU A 87 0.69 -15.02 -0.97
CA LEU A 87 0.47 -14.83 0.47
C LEU A 87 -0.74 -13.93 0.74
N LEU A 88 -0.88 -12.86 -0.04
CA LEU A 88 -2.02 -11.94 0.05
C LEU A 88 -3.31 -12.60 -0.40
N ASP A 89 -3.25 -13.36 -1.50
CA ASP A 89 -4.39 -14.10 -2.03
C ASP A 89 -4.88 -15.15 -1.01
N GLY A 90 -3.97 -15.94 -0.44
CA GLY A 90 -4.30 -16.93 0.59
C GLY A 90 -4.84 -16.29 1.87
N TYR A 91 -4.32 -15.13 2.26
CA TYR A 91 -4.82 -14.37 3.41
C TYR A 91 -6.25 -13.85 3.19
N GLN A 92 -6.53 -13.24 2.03
CA GLN A 92 -7.87 -12.77 1.68
C GLN A 92 -8.86 -13.94 1.47
N ALA A 93 -8.39 -15.08 0.98
CA ALA A 93 -9.20 -16.29 0.86
C ALA A 93 -9.63 -16.84 2.23
N GLY A 94 -8.77 -16.66 3.25
CA GLY A 94 -8.94 -17.22 4.59
C GLY A 94 -8.13 -18.49 4.83
N ASP A 95 -7.33 -18.91 3.84
CA ASP A 95 -6.44 -20.07 3.93
C ASP A 95 -5.23 -19.81 4.83
N LEU A 96 -4.85 -18.53 4.96
CA LEU A 96 -3.77 -18.07 5.83
C LEU A 96 -4.30 -17.07 6.88
N THR A 97 -3.80 -17.23 8.11
CA THR A 97 -3.87 -16.22 9.18
C THR A 97 -2.80 -15.16 8.97
N LEU A 98 -2.94 -13.99 9.60
CA LEU A 98 -1.93 -12.93 9.48
C LEU A 98 -0.58 -13.40 10.04
N GLU A 99 -0.60 -14.18 11.11
CA GLU A 99 0.58 -14.76 11.74
C GLU A 99 1.33 -15.67 10.76
N GLN A 100 0.61 -16.53 10.02
CA GLN A 100 1.18 -17.39 8.98
C GLN A 100 1.72 -16.59 7.79
N VAL A 101 1.06 -15.48 7.42
CA VAL A 101 1.58 -14.56 6.40
C VAL A 101 2.89 -13.96 6.88
N ILE A 102 2.96 -13.48 8.12
CA ILE A 102 4.18 -12.88 8.71
C ILE A 102 5.33 -13.89 8.74
N GLU A 103 5.06 -15.13 9.13
CA GLU A 103 6.04 -16.20 9.16
C GLU A 103 6.59 -16.49 7.76
N LYS A 104 5.71 -16.80 6.80
CA LYS A 104 6.09 -17.06 5.40
C LYS A 104 6.77 -15.86 4.74
N TYR A 105 6.33 -14.65 5.08
CA TYR A 105 6.94 -13.41 4.61
C TYR A 105 8.38 -13.25 5.12
N LYS A 106 8.69 -13.68 6.35
CA LYS A 106 10.07 -13.68 6.87
C LYS A 106 10.93 -14.78 6.26
N GLU A 107 10.35 -15.91 5.90
CA GLU A 107 11.06 -17.02 5.25
C GLU A 107 11.45 -16.69 3.80
N ILE A 108 10.51 -16.11 3.04
CA ILE A 108 10.65 -15.86 1.61
C ILE A 108 11.16 -14.44 1.33
N GLY A 109 10.76 -13.47 2.16
CA GLY A 109 10.97 -12.05 1.92
C GLY A 109 12.30 -11.52 2.44
N THR A 110 12.98 -10.73 1.61
CA THR A 110 14.14 -9.93 2.01
C THR A 110 13.77 -8.48 2.35
N GLU A 111 12.47 -8.18 2.36
CA GLU A 111 11.89 -6.84 2.47
C GLU A 111 11.92 -6.29 3.91
N GLY A 112 11.80 -7.17 4.93
CA GLY A 112 12.11 -6.83 6.33
C GLY A 112 11.14 -5.85 7.01
N HIS A 113 9.94 -5.65 6.44
CA HIS A 113 8.92 -4.78 7.03
C HIS A 113 8.15 -5.45 8.17
N ASP A 114 7.73 -4.63 9.15
CA ASP A 114 6.93 -5.05 10.29
C ASP A 114 5.43 -5.02 9.95
N LEU A 115 4.93 -6.13 9.38
CA LEU A 115 3.55 -6.25 8.90
C LEU A 115 2.51 -6.15 10.02
N GLU A 116 2.88 -6.46 11.26
CA GLU A 116 1.99 -6.41 12.42
C GLU A 116 1.37 -5.02 12.61
N LYS A 117 2.16 -3.97 12.31
CA LYS A 117 1.72 -2.58 12.42
C LYS A 117 0.65 -2.19 11.38
N TYR A 118 0.45 -3.01 10.35
CA TYR A 118 -0.58 -2.82 9.32
C TYR A 118 -1.78 -3.75 9.50
N ARG A 119 -1.82 -4.54 10.58
CA ARG A 119 -2.88 -5.51 10.89
C ARG A 119 -4.27 -4.92 10.64
N ASP A 120 -4.55 -3.75 11.20
CA ASP A 120 -5.85 -3.09 11.06
C ASP A 120 -6.27 -2.82 9.60
N CYS A 121 -5.32 -2.46 8.74
CA CYS A 121 -5.60 -2.23 7.32
C CYS A 121 -5.80 -3.55 6.57
N LEU A 122 -4.99 -4.55 6.89
CA LEU A 122 -5.03 -5.88 6.28
C LEU A 122 -6.30 -6.66 6.66
N GLU A 123 -6.67 -6.65 7.95
CA GLU A 123 -7.89 -7.30 8.44
C GLU A 123 -9.13 -6.64 7.82
N HIS A 124 -9.21 -5.31 7.81
CA HIS A 124 -10.32 -4.62 7.13
C HIS A 124 -10.38 -4.96 5.63
N ALA A 125 -9.24 -5.09 4.95
CA ALA A 125 -9.21 -5.52 3.55
C ALA A 125 -9.67 -6.97 3.35
N LYS A 126 -9.44 -7.85 4.33
CA LYS A 126 -9.89 -9.24 4.33
C LYS A 126 -11.40 -9.34 4.62
N GLU A 127 -11.90 -8.58 5.58
CA GLU A 127 -13.33 -8.48 5.90
C GLU A 127 -14.17 -8.00 4.71
N HIS A 128 -13.61 -7.09 3.91
CA HIS A 128 -14.23 -6.51 2.72
C HIS A 128 -13.61 -7.01 1.41
N LYS A 129 -13.20 -8.29 1.34
CA LYS A 129 -12.52 -8.87 0.18
C LYS A 129 -13.29 -8.84 -1.14
N ASP A 130 -14.61 -8.64 -1.08
CA ASP A 130 -15.47 -8.42 -2.26
C ASP A 130 -15.26 -7.04 -2.89
N LYS A 131 -14.81 -6.06 -2.10
CA LYS A 131 -14.53 -4.68 -2.54
C LYS A 131 -13.05 -4.34 -2.57
N ILE A 132 -12.25 -4.93 -1.69
CA ILE A 132 -10.83 -4.62 -1.53
C ILE A 132 -10.00 -5.80 -2.01
N ARG A 133 -9.10 -5.54 -2.95
CA ARG A 133 -8.07 -6.51 -3.39
C ARG A 133 -6.70 -6.04 -2.94
N LEU A 134 -5.97 -6.91 -2.22
CA LEU A 134 -4.58 -6.68 -1.85
C LEU A 134 -3.66 -7.12 -3.00
N ILE A 135 -2.68 -6.29 -3.34
CA ILE A 135 -1.77 -6.53 -4.46
C ILE A 135 -0.32 -6.28 -4.02
N GLY A 136 0.56 -7.26 -4.22
CA GLY A 136 2.00 -7.11 -4.11
C GLY A 136 2.50 -6.27 -5.27
N GLY A 137 2.92 -5.05 -4.97
CA GLY A 137 3.17 -4.03 -5.98
C GLY A 137 4.64 -3.81 -6.32
N PHE A 138 5.55 -4.44 -5.57
CA PHE A 138 6.97 -4.10 -5.63
C PHE A 138 7.84 -5.14 -6.33
N ILE A 139 8.98 -4.68 -6.81
CA ILE A 139 9.99 -5.53 -7.42
C ILE A 139 10.79 -6.18 -6.28
N PRO A 140 11.06 -7.49 -6.32
CA PRO A 140 11.90 -8.15 -5.31
C PRO A 140 13.22 -7.42 -5.11
N ARG A 141 13.64 -7.21 -3.86
CA ARG A 141 14.94 -6.59 -3.54
C ARG A 141 16.15 -7.27 -4.16
N THR A 142 16.09 -8.58 -4.39
CA THR A 142 17.15 -9.34 -5.09
C THR A 142 17.35 -8.79 -6.50
N TYR A 143 16.25 -8.62 -7.25
CA TYR A 143 16.25 -8.01 -8.56
C TYR A 143 16.77 -6.56 -8.49
N ALA A 144 16.24 -5.75 -7.57
CA ALA A 144 16.68 -4.36 -7.40
C ALA A 144 18.19 -4.23 -7.11
N LYS A 145 18.76 -5.14 -6.31
CA LYS A 145 20.20 -5.20 -6.03
C LYS A 145 21.03 -5.56 -7.26
N ILE A 146 20.57 -6.50 -8.08
CA ILE A 146 21.28 -6.91 -9.29
C ILE A 146 21.29 -5.78 -10.31
N VAL A 147 20.14 -5.14 -10.55
CA VAL A 147 20.03 -3.98 -11.46
C VAL A 147 20.96 -2.85 -11.04
N MET A 148 20.99 -2.53 -9.74
CA MET A 148 21.83 -1.45 -9.22
C MET A 148 23.33 -1.77 -9.24
N ARG A 149 23.71 -3.06 -9.22
CA ARG A 149 25.11 -3.50 -9.19
C ARG A 149 25.67 -3.77 -10.58
N GLU A 150 24.84 -4.28 -11.48
CA GLU A 150 25.28 -4.86 -12.75
C GLU A 150 24.59 -4.18 -13.93
N SER A 151 23.33 -4.50 -14.19
CA SER A 151 22.49 -3.93 -15.26
C SER A 151 21.07 -4.50 -15.20
N GLU A 152 20.14 -3.91 -15.95
CA GLU A 152 18.79 -4.49 -16.14
C GLU A 152 18.86 -5.87 -16.81
N GLU A 153 19.78 -6.08 -17.76
CA GLU A 153 19.92 -7.38 -18.44
C GLU A 153 20.43 -8.51 -17.53
N ALA A 154 21.14 -8.18 -16.45
CA ALA A 154 21.66 -9.16 -15.50
C ALA A 154 20.61 -9.67 -14.50
N ALA A 155 19.46 -8.97 -14.39
CA ALA A 155 18.46 -9.23 -13.36
C ALA A 155 17.27 -10.08 -13.84
N VAL A 156 17.13 -10.32 -15.15
CA VAL A 156 16.00 -11.04 -15.79
C VAL A 156 16.24 -12.55 -15.87
#